data_AF-A0A1Y1YRI0-F1
#
_entry.id   AF-A0A1Y1YRI0-F1
#
_cell.length_a   1.000
_cell.length_b   1.000
_cell.length_c   1.000
_cell.angle_alpha   90.00
_cell.angle_beta   90.00
_cell.angle_gamma   90.00
#
_symmetry.space_group_name_H-M   'P 1'
#
loop_
_entity.id
_entity.type
_entity.pdbx_description
1 polymer ?
#
loop_
_entity_poly.entity_id
_entity_poly.type
_entity_poly.pdbx_seq_one_letter_code
_entity_poly.pdbx_strand_id
1 'polypeptide(L)'
;MATSSSVPFSETEREREKVLALEIAAAAPQFPLYWQLGIQDASAVVEQAKYLVSVKNFDFDMVGFESFDKPPTAEDVYLVICRAVAYPMLRNAQPQRPERIYWDTREHHSLTKDGEEFLSTRLKEKLQIQLLMEAAPTEAPVNKEAARKVSASICYVCGAELLKRFCCSHCKAVKYCGRGCQIKDWPLHRKLCSLLKLTMEKSKELGEFPFTFTKEGYFTEDSDQPEQQALPYHGTGFWREEFLDGLPCPTNQTECEVTEPVDLSGITSSLLPFDKPLEKSSGFADTPKAIYSWRDFYRAKDIPLSDPAAMLLAHPLTLFHIIAHLCRDGYSTDVATASGSYLCIHLVNSHPHHPSMGPIYQLLLPLFPGVTLDIFMIHQDAHKPDSLSQEFKSEIFASCVRVHTVPTTYANFPVDQFPPDVVIGYQMSDLLSIMAQEELTKLMTNAKRNFFVENTELGCHMVRESLKTSLKLTPGLPCSINPFRQPYMRFLPSLSVPCYTNAFVLGYGK
;
A
#
# COMPACT_ATOMS: atom_id res chain seq x y z
N MET A 1 11.98 23.99 41.14
CA MET A 1 12.22 22.53 41.11
C MET A 1 12.78 22.21 39.75
N ALA A 2 14.04 21.78 39.70
CA ALA A 2 14.76 21.53 38.45
C ALA A 2 14.18 20.33 37.72
N THR A 3 13.82 20.53 36.46
CA THR A 3 13.42 19.49 35.50
C THR A 3 14.64 18.66 35.12
N SER A 4 14.68 17.38 35.51
CA SER A 4 15.65 16.44 34.94
C SER A 4 15.22 16.12 33.51
N SER A 5 15.83 16.80 32.53
CA SER A 5 15.84 16.32 31.15
C SER A 5 16.65 15.03 31.11
N SER A 6 15.98 13.88 31.11
CA SER A 6 16.62 12.63 30.72
C SER A 6 16.95 12.77 29.24
N VAL A 7 18.23 12.97 28.93
CA VAL A 7 18.74 12.83 27.57
C VAL A 7 18.33 11.43 27.10
N PRO A 8 17.55 11.29 26.02
CA PRO A 8 17.24 9.97 25.52
C PRO A 8 18.53 9.41 24.91
N PHE A 9 18.99 8.26 25.41
CA PHE A 9 20.16 7.50 24.95
C PHE A 9 21.53 8.08 25.35
N SER A 10 21.91 7.82 26.59
CA SER A 10 23.31 7.85 27.03
C SER A 10 24.14 6.73 26.36
N GLU A 11 25.45 6.93 26.20
CA GLU A 11 26.37 5.90 25.67
C GLU A 11 26.31 4.60 26.50
N THR A 12 26.04 4.74 27.81
CA THR A 12 25.82 3.61 28.72
C THR A 12 24.55 2.80 28.43
N GLU A 13 23.48 3.42 27.92
CA GLU A 13 22.27 2.71 27.49
C GLU A 13 22.49 2.01 26.14
N ARG A 14 23.27 2.62 25.25
CA ARG A 14 23.69 2.01 23.98
C ARG A 14 24.51 0.74 24.20
N GLU A 15 25.41 0.76 25.16
CA GLU A 15 26.22 -0.41 25.52
C GLU A 15 25.36 -1.53 26.15
N ARG A 16 24.37 -1.16 26.97
CA ARG A 16 23.39 -2.14 27.50
C ARG A 16 22.54 -2.76 26.41
N GLU A 17 22.11 -1.96 25.43
CA GLU A 17 21.36 -2.44 24.26
C GLU A 17 22.18 -3.44 23.44
N LYS A 18 23.48 -3.17 23.23
CA LYS A 18 24.41 -4.10 22.54
C LYS A 18 24.49 -5.46 23.23
N VAL A 19 24.57 -5.48 24.56
CA VAL A 19 24.58 -6.72 25.34
C VAL A 19 23.24 -7.47 25.23
N LEU A 20 22.11 -6.77 25.35
CA LEU A 20 20.78 -7.38 25.22
C LEU A 20 20.51 -7.93 23.81
N ALA A 21 21.00 -7.23 22.78
CA ALA A 21 20.86 -7.66 21.39
C ALA A 21 21.52 -9.03 21.15
N LEU A 22 22.65 -9.33 21.81
CA LEU A 22 23.31 -10.64 21.69
C LEU A 22 22.41 -11.79 22.18
N GLU A 23 21.73 -11.60 23.32
CA GLU A 23 20.84 -12.61 23.90
C GLU A 23 19.56 -12.77 23.08
N ILE A 24 18.94 -11.66 22.69
CA ILE A 24 17.71 -11.66 21.88
C ILE A 24 17.98 -12.25 20.50
N ALA A 25 19.10 -11.89 19.87
CA ALA A 25 19.43 -12.38 18.54
C ALA A 25 19.57 -13.91 18.51
N ALA A 26 20.20 -14.51 19.52
CA ALA A 26 20.32 -15.96 19.65
C ALA A 26 18.98 -16.68 19.95
N ALA A 27 17.99 -15.97 20.49
CA ALA A 27 16.66 -16.54 20.80
C ALA A 27 15.59 -16.24 19.73
N ALA A 28 15.81 -15.25 18.85
CA ALA A 28 14.83 -14.82 17.86
C ALA A 28 14.41 -15.94 16.88
N PRO A 29 13.14 -16.00 16.43
CA PRO A 29 12.70 -16.97 15.44
C PRO A 29 13.51 -16.84 14.13
N GLN A 30 13.91 -17.97 13.56
CA GLN A 30 14.59 -18.00 12.26
C GLN A 30 13.60 -18.19 11.12
N PHE A 31 13.78 -17.40 10.07
CA PHE A 31 12.99 -17.47 8.85
C PHE A 31 13.89 -17.77 7.65
N PRO A 32 13.37 -18.44 6.60
CA PRO A 32 14.08 -18.72 5.35
C PRO A 32 14.15 -17.45 4.48
N LEU A 33 14.67 -16.38 5.06
CA LEU A 33 14.90 -15.08 4.45
C LEU A 33 16.40 -14.91 4.26
N TYR A 34 16.77 -14.03 3.34
CA TYR A 34 18.13 -13.56 3.24
C TYR A 34 18.21 -12.05 3.40
N TRP A 35 19.30 -11.60 4.02
CA TRP A 35 19.63 -10.19 4.16
C TRP A 35 20.89 -9.87 3.36
N GLN A 36 21.12 -8.58 3.11
CA GLN A 36 22.35 -8.08 2.52
C GLN A 36 23.15 -7.30 3.56
N LEU A 37 24.45 -7.55 3.57
CA LEU A 37 25.41 -6.86 4.43
C LEU A 37 26.38 -6.07 3.56
N GLY A 38 26.49 -4.77 3.83
CA GLY A 38 27.39 -3.89 3.12
C GLY A 38 28.24 -3.05 4.08
N ILE A 39 29.45 -2.69 3.65
CA ILE A 39 30.30 -1.70 4.30
C ILE A 39 30.72 -0.62 3.29
N GLN A 40 30.22 0.60 3.48
CA GLN A 40 30.58 1.76 2.68
C GLN A 40 31.70 2.55 3.34
N ASP A 41 32.73 2.91 2.57
CA ASP A 41 33.75 3.88 2.97
C ASP A 41 33.36 5.27 2.45
N ALA A 42 32.86 6.13 3.34
CA ALA A 42 32.45 7.50 3.00
C ALA A 42 33.59 8.53 3.15
N SER A 43 34.85 8.08 3.31
CA SER A 43 36.01 8.98 3.46
C SER A 43 36.26 9.91 2.27
N ALA A 44 35.68 9.61 1.10
CA ALA A 44 35.75 10.46 -0.09
C ALA A 44 34.75 11.63 -0.11
N VAL A 45 33.73 11.64 0.76
CA VAL A 45 32.58 12.56 0.68
C VAL A 45 32.43 13.47 1.92
N VAL A 46 33.10 13.15 3.03
CA VAL A 46 32.94 13.86 4.33
C VAL A 46 34.32 14.14 4.95
N GLU A 47 34.53 15.32 5.57
CA GLU A 47 35.83 15.75 6.17
C GLU A 47 36.35 14.82 7.29
N GLN A 48 35.50 13.96 7.85
CA GLN A 48 35.88 12.89 8.78
C GLN A 48 35.58 11.55 8.13
N ALA A 49 36.60 10.68 8.04
CA ALA A 49 36.43 9.33 7.51
C ALA A 49 35.38 8.56 8.33
N LYS A 50 34.28 8.18 7.68
CA LYS A 50 33.20 7.40 8.29
C LYS A 50 32.93 6.16 7.46
N TYR A 51 32.96 5.01 8.12
CA TYR A 51 32.55 3.72 7.57
C TYR A 51 31.10 3.48 7.99
N LEU A 52 30.25 3.07 7.05
CA LEU A 52 28.85 2.74 7.34
C LEU A 52 28.64 1.25 7.09
N VAL A 53 28.36 0.51 8.16
CA VAL A 53 27.87 -0.88 8.05
C VAL A 53 26.37 -0.82 7.88
N SER A 54 25.85 -1.42 6.81
CA SER A 54 24.42 -1.49 6.54
C SER A 54 23.96 -2.95 6.44
N VAL A 55 22.80 -3.23 7.02
CA VAL A 55 22.11 -4.51 6.91
C VAL A 55 20.74 -4.23 6.34
N LYS A 56 20.43 -4.84 5.20
CA LYS A 56 19.17 -4.68 4.48
C LYS A 56 18.44 -6.01 4.38
N ASN A 57 17.11 -5.99 4.43
CA ASN A 57 16.31 -7.19 4.15
C ASN A 57 16.31 -7.51 2.64
N PHE A 58 15.56 -8.53 2.23
CA PHE A 58 15.43 -8.90 0.83
C PHE A 58 14.67 -7.87 -0.03
N ASP A 59 13.83 -7.03 0.59
CA ASP A 59 13.14 -5.91 -0.04
C ASP A 59 14.03 -4.65 -0.13
N PHE A 60 15.31 -4.76 0.23
CA PHE A 60 16.28 -3.66 0.36
C PHE A 60 15.96 -2.60 1.42
N ASP A 61 14.97 -2.84 2.27
CA ASP A 61 14.72 -2.00 3.43
C ASP A 61 15.87 -2.12 4.44
N MET A 62 16.25 -0.99 5.02
CA MET A 62 17.28 -0.94 6.04
C MET A 62 16.76 -1.54 7.35
N VAL A 63 17.29 -2.70 7.73
CA VAL A 63 16.94 -3.38 9.00
C VAL A 63 17.89 -3.02 10.13
N GLY A 64 19.10 -2.55 9.81
CA GLY A 64 20.02 -1.98 10.78
C GLY A 64 21.19 -1.30 10.10
N PHE A 65 21.78 -0.31 10.78
CA PHE A 65 23.03 0.31 10.34
C PHE A 65 23.82 0.84 11.53
N GLU A 66 25.13 0.97 11.39
CA GLU A 66 25.98 1.67 12.34
C GLU A 66 27.17 2.34 11.62
N SER A 67 27.51 3.54 12.07
CA SER A 67 28.64 4.31 11.53
C SER A 67 29.85 4.24 12.46
N PHE A 68 31.05 4.11 11.89
CA PHE A 68 32.32 4.01 12.61
C PHE A 68 33.33 5.03 12.08
N ASP A 69 34.12 5.62 12.97
CA ASP A 69 35.18 6.58 12.60
C ASP A 69 36.46 5.89 12.08
N LYS A 70 36.52 4.56 12.17
CA LYS A 70 37.61 3.70 11.72
C LYS A 70 37.00 2.49 10.97
N PRO A 71 37.78 1.77 10.15
CA PRO A 71 37.32 0.53 9.55
C PRO A 71 36.72 -0.41 10.62
N PRO A 72 35.48 -0.88 10.44
CA PRO A 72 34.84 -1.74 11.43
C PRO A 72 35.52 -3.11 11.49
N THR A 73 35.68 -3.65 12.69
CA THR A 73 36.19 -5.02 12.86
C THR A 73 35.09 -6.04 12.55
N ALA A 74 35.47 -7.31 12.34
CA ALA A 74 34.49 -8.39 12.17
C ALA A 74 33.56 -8.55 13.40
N GLU A 75 34.06 -8.25 14.61
CA GLU A 75 33.23 -8.22 15.83
C GLU A 75 32.21 -7.08 15.79
N ASP A 76 32.60 -5.89 15.32
CA ASP A 76 31.70 -4.75 15.17
C ASP A 76 30.57 -5.08 14.19
N VAL A 77 30.91 -5.65 13.04
CA VAL A 77 29.93 -6.08 12.03
C VAL A 77 28.98 -7.15 12.59
N TYR A 78 29.51 -8.12 13.34
CA TYR A 78 28.69 -9.13 14.03
C TYR A 78 27.68 -8.48 15.00
N LEU A 79 28.10 -7.46 15.76
CA LEU A 79 27.23 -6.75 16.69
C LEU A 79 26.13 -5.96 15.97
N VAL A 80 26.43 -5.32 14.83
CA VAL A 80 25.43 -4.63 14.01
C VAL A 80 24.36 -5.62 13.53
N ILE A 81 24.76 -6.83 13.10
CA ILE A 81 23.82 -7.88 12.69
C ILE A 81 22.96 -8.34 13.87
N CYS A 82 23.55 -8.56 15.06
CA CYS A 82 22.79 -8.94 16.25
C CYS A 82 21.74 -7.89 16.61
N ARG A 83 22.07 -6.60 16.48
CA ARG A 83 21.12 -5.51 16.70
C ARG A 83 20.03 -5.46 15.64
N ALA A 84 20.36 -5.66 14.36
CA ALA A 84 19.37 -5.75 13.29
C ALA A 84 18.38 -6.92 13.50
N VAL A 85 18.87 -8.05 14.04
CA VAL A 85 18.03 -9.20 14.43
C VAL A 85 17.14 -8.87 15.63
N ALA A 86 17.69 -8.25 16.67
CA ALA A 86 16.99 -8.01 17.92
C ALA A 86 16.01 -6.83 17.87
N TYR A 87 16.39 -5.78 17.14
CA TYR A 87 15.70 -4.49 17.07
C TYR A 87 15.67 -3.97 15.63
N PRO A 88 14.99 -4.68 14.70
CA PRO A 88 14.94 -4.28 13.30
C PRO A 88 14.35 -2.87 13.14
N MET A 89 14.96 -2.04 12.30
CA MET A 89 14.56 -0.65 12.03
C MET A 89 13.30 -0.52 11.13
N LEU A 90 12.36 -1.44 11.30
CA LEU A 90 11.09 -1.50 10.60
C LEU A 90 9.93 -1.26 11.59
N ARG A 91 8.93 -0.46 11.22
CA ARG A 91 7.78 -0.17 12.10
C ARG A 91 7.10 -1.48 12.51
N ASN A 92 6.97 -1.70 13.83
CA ASN A 92 6.33 -2.87 14.45
C ASN A 92 7.00 -4.23 14.18
N ALA A 93 8.22 -4.25 13.63
CA ALA A 93 8.91 -5.51 13.37
C ALA A 93 9.33 -6.21 14.66
N GLN A 94 9.11 -7.53 14.70
CA GLN A 94 9.53 -8.38 15.79
C GLN A 94 10.96 -8.89 15.56
N PRO A 95 11.69 -9.29 16.61
CA PRO A 95 13.01 -9.89 16.46
C PRO A 95 12.96 -11.10 15.53
N GLN A 96 13.86 -11.14 14.54
CA GLN A 96 13.88 -12.22 13.54
C GLN A 96 15.28 -12.47 12.98
N ARG A 97 15.64 -13.75 12.81
CA ARG A 97 16.89 -14.16 12.17
C ARG A 97 16.66 -14.55 10.71
N PRO A 98 17.48 -14.07 9.76
CA PRO A 98 17.52 -14.65 8.42
C PRO A 98 18.17 -16.04 8.45
N GLU A 99 18.01 -16.81 7.38
CA GLU A 99 18.78 -18.04 7.17
C GLU A 99 20.15 -17.71 6.57
N ARG A 100 20.21 -16.68 5.71
CA ARG A 100 21.40 -16.32 4.95
C ARG A 100 21.66 -14.82 4.97
N ILE A 101 22.92 -14.43 4.95
CA ILE A 101 23.35 -13.06 4.70
C ILE A 101 24.28 -13.10 3.49
N TYR A 102 23.95 -12.32 2.46
CA TYR A 102 24.82 -12.13 1.29
C TYR A 102 25.63 -10.86 1.47
N TRP A 103 26.90 -10.92 1.06
CA TRP A 103 27.76 -9.76 1.01
C TRP A 103 27.37 -8.89 -0.18
N ASP A 104 27.13 -7.60 0.03
CA ASP A 104 26.88 -6.66 -1.07
C ASP A 104 28.21 -6.34 -1.76
N THR A 105 28.43 -6.98 -2.91
CA THR A 105 29.64 -6.81 -3.72
C THR A 105 29.74 -5.43 -4.38
N ARG A 106 28.71 -4.58 -4.26
CA ARG A 106 28.68 -3.21 -4.80
C ARG A 106 29.25 -2.17 -3.84
N GLU A 107 29.45 -2.50 -2.56
CA GLU A 107 30.00 -1.58 -1.57
C GLU A 107 31.54 -1.68 -1.46
N HIS A 108 32.19 -0.54 -1.17
CA HIS A 108 33.62 -0.33 -1.48
C HIS A 108 34.62 -0.85 -0.43
N HIS A 109 34.20 -1.32 0.75
CA HIS A 109 35.09 -1.81 1.81
C HIS A 109 34.84 -3.28 2.15
N SER A 110 35.91 -4.09 2.22
CA SER A 110 35.85 -5.51 2.58
C SER A 110 36.60 -5.78 3.89
N LEU A 111 36.14 -6.76 4.66
CA LEU A 111 36.89 -7.26 5.81
C LEU A 111 38.17 -7.98 5.36
N THR A 112 39.11 -8.19 6.28
CA THR A 112 40.23 -9.11 6.02
C THR A 112 39.71 -10.54 5.90
N LYS A 113 40.42 -11.42 5.19
CA LYS A 113 40.05 -12.85 5.07
C LYS A 113 39.83 -13.53 6.42
N ASP A 114 40.72 -13.26 7.38
CA ASP A 114 40.60 -13.77 8.75
C ASP A 114 39.34 -13.22 9.44
N GLY A 115 38.96 -11.96 9.15
CA GLY A 115 37.74 -11.34 9.64
C GLY A 115 36.46 -11.92 9.01
N GLU A 116 36.48 -12.23 7.72
CA GLU A 116 35.38 -12.91 7.02
C GLU A 116 35.16 -14.32 7.57
N GLU A 117 36.23 -15.08 7.78
CA GLU A 117 36.17 -16.44 8.36
C GLU A 117 35.63 -16.40 9.79
N PHE A 118 36.10 -15.43 10.59
CA PHE A 118 35.60 -15.20 11.93
C PHE A 118 34.10 -14.88 11.94
N LEU A 119 33.67 -13.91 11.12
CA LEU A 119 32.28 -13.49 11.06
C LEU A 119 31.37 -14.64 10.60
N SER A 120 31.77 -15.37 9.56
CA SER A 120 31.04 -16.51 9.02
C SER A 120 30.87 -17.62 10.06
N THR A 121 31.96 -17.98 10.76
CA THR A 121 31.93 -18.99 11.83
C THR A 121 31.00 -18.57 12.96
N ARG A 122 31.12 -17.32 13.39
CA ARG A 122 30.36 -16.81 14.54
C ARG A 122 28.87 -16.68 14.26
N LEU A 123 28.49 -16.20 13.07
CA LEU A 123 27.09 -16.15 12.62
C LEU A 123 26.47 -17.55 12.55
N LYS A 124 27.22 -18.53 12.04
CA LYS A 124 26.76 -19.91 11.93
C LYS A 124 26.58 -20.56 13.30
N GLU A 125 27.56 -20.43 14.19
CA GLU A 125 27.52 -21.08 15.50
C GLU A 125 26.54 -20.44 16.48
N LYS A 126 26.43 -19.11 16.47
CA LYS A 126 25.65 -18.37 17.48
C LYS A 126 24.24 -18.03 17.02
N LEU A 127 24.06 -17.78 15.73
CA LEU A 127 22.77 -17.33 15.18
C LEU A 127 22.18 -18.32 14.15
N GLN A 128 22.91 -19.38 13.79
CA GLN A 128 22.51 -20.31 12.72
C GLN A 128 22.33 -19.62 11.36
N ILE A 129 23.02 -18.50 11.14
CA ILE A 129 22.97 -17.71 9.91
C ILE A 129 24.15 -18.09 9.03
N GLN A 130 23.92 -18.37 7.74
CA GLN A 130 24.97 -18.61 6.77
C GLN A 130 25.41 -17.30 6.09
N LEU A 131 26.67 -16.91 6.23
CA LEU A 131 27.26 -15.80 5.48
C LEU A 131 27.78 -16.29 4.12
N LEU A 132 27.42 -15.59 3.04
CA LEU A 132 27.79 -15.90 1.66
C LEU A 132 28.52 -14.70 1.04
N MET A 133 29.79 -14.90 0.68
CA MET A 133 30.68 -13.88 0.09
C MET A 133 30.47 -13.78 -1.43
N GLU A 134 29.23 -13.65 -1.85
CA GLU A 134 28.81 -13.54 -3.24
C GLU A 134 27.60 -12.60 -3.35
N ALA A 135 27.41 -12.03 -4.52
CA ALA A 135 26.23 -11.22 -4.79
C ALA A 135 24.97 -12.06 -4.55
N ALA A 136 23.96 -11.46 -3.92
CA ALA A 136 22.67 -12.12 -3.78
C ALA A 136 22.15 -12.57 -5.16
N PRO A 137 21.53 -13.76 -5.26
CA PRO A 137 21.05 -14.28 -6.54
C PRO A 137 20.07 -13.30 -7.21
N THR A 138 20.28 -13.03 -8.49
CA THR A 138 19.48 -12.11 -9.33
C THR A 138 18.09 -12.65 -9.65
N GLU A 139 17.88 -13.95 -9.50
CA GLU A 139 16.59 -14.60 -9.55
C GLU A 139 16.30 -15.15 -8.16
N ALA A 140 15.22 -14.67 -7.53
CA ALA A 140 14.71 -15.32 -6.34
C ALA A 140 14.46 -16.80 -6.68
N PRO A 141 14.88 -17.79 -5.87
CA PRO A 141 14.30 -19.10 -6.00
C PRO A 141 12.80 -18.90 -5.88
N VAL A 142 12.04 -19.25 -6.94
CA VAL A 142 10.58 -19.30 -6.88
C VAL A 142 10.25 -20.41 -5.89
N ASN A 143 10.31 -20.03 -4.62
CA ASN A 143 10.03 -20.92 -3.54
C ASN A 143 8.52 -21.00 -3.49
N LYS A 144 7.98 -22.09 -4.06
CA LYS A 144 6.57 -22.47 -3.91
C LYS A 144 6.16 -22.50 -2.42
N GLU A 145 7.12 -22.57 -1.50
CA GLU A 145 6.97 -22.52 -0.04
C GLU A 145 7.08 -21.09 0.56
N ALA A 146 7.71 -20.12 -0.10
CA ALA A 146 7.67 -18.70 0.29
C ALA A 146 6.42 -18.00 -0.23
N ALA A 147 5.97 -18.35 -1.45
CA ALA A 147 4.63 -18.00 -1.93
C ALA A 147 3.53 -18.61 -1.01
N ARG A 148 3.84 -19.73 -0.34
CA ARG A 148 3.00 -20.35 0.71
C ARG A 148 3.06 -19.62 2.08
N LYS A 149 4.06 -18.76 2.32
CA LYS A 149 4.21 -18.02 3.59
C LYS A 149 3.49 -16.67 3.63
N VAL A 150 3.35 -15.98 2.50
CA VAL A 150 2.52 -14.75 2.42
C VAL A 150 1.01 -15.07 2.40
N SER A 151 0.68 -16.36 2.27
CA SER A 151 -0.66 -16.94 2.23
C SER A 151 -1.09 -17.63 3.54
N ALA A 152 -0.25 -17.60 4.57
CA ALA A 152 -0.57 -18.23 5.84
C ALA A 152 -1.63 -17.42 6.60
N SER A 153 -2.79 -18.05 6.88
CA SER A 153 -3.75 -17.50 7.84
C SER A 153 -3.06 -17.33 9.20
N ILE A 154 -3.25 -16.18 9.86
CA ILE A 154 -2.69 -15.89 11.20
C ILE A 154 -3.80 -15.62 12.21
N CYS A 155 -3.49 -15.81 13.49
CA CYS A 155 -4.37 -15.45 14.59
C CYS A 155 -4.54 -13.93 14.67
N TYR A 156 -5.80 -13.45 14.71
CA TYR A 156 -6.13 -12.03 14.86
C TYR A 156 -5.58 -11.40 16.15
N VAL A 157 -5.37 -12.20 17.20
CA VAL A 157 -5.00 -11.69 18.54
C VAL A 157 -3.51 -11.76 18.83
N CYS A 158 -2.83 -12.83 18.39
CA CYS A 158 -1.42 -13.06 18.71
C CYS A 158 -0.50 -13.17 17.50
N GLY A 159 -1.03 -13.10 16.27
CA GLY A 159 -0.24 -13.20 15.04
C GLY A 159 0.32 -14.60 14.73
N ALA A 160 0.09 -15.60 15.59
CA ALA A 160 0.58 -16.96 15.35
C ALA A 160 -0.03 -17.56 14.08
N GLU A 161 0.79 -18.22 13.26
CA GLU A 161 0.35 -18.94 12.07
C GLU A 161 -0.69 -20.03 12.42
N LEU A 162 -1.70 -20.15 11.56
CA LEU A 162 -2.81 -21.08 11.73
C LEU A 162 -2.63 -22.28 10.79
N LEU A 163 -2.43 -23.45 11.38
CA LEU A 163 -2.35 -24.71 10.64
C LEU A 163 -3.72 -25.20 10.15
N LYS A 164 -4.80 -24.72 10.77
CA LYS A 164 -6.20 -25.07 10.44
C LYS A 164 -7.11 -23.88 10.68
N ARG A 165 -8.20 -23.82 9.91
CA ARG A 165 -9.22 -22.79 10.01
C ARG A 165 -9.96 -22.90 11.35
N PHE A 166 -9.65 -22.00 12.27
CA PHE A 166 -10.41 -21.80 13.50
C PHE A 166 -10.96 -20.37 13.52
N CYS A 167 -12.19 -20.21 13.05
CA CYS A 167 -12.87 -18.93 12.97
C CYS A 167 -13.98 -18.81 14.02
N CYS A 168 -14.41 -17.59 14.30
CA CYS A 168 -15.67 -17.37 15.03
C CYS A 168 -16.82 -18.12 14.35
N SER A 169 -17.55 -18.94 15.10
CA SER A 169 -18.61 -19.80 14.56
C SER A 169 -19.81 -19.02 14.02
N HIS A 170 -20.04 -17.79 14.49
CA HIS A 170 -21.15 -16.95 14.08
C HIS A 170 -20.85 -16.14 12.81
N CYS A 171 -19.77 -15.36 12.79
CA CYS A 171 -19.45 -14.51 11.64
C CYS A 171 -18.56 -15.17 10.59
N LYS A 172 -17.84 -16.24 10.92
CA LYS A 172 -16.85 -16.93 10.07
C LYS A 172 -15.68 -16.08 9.55
N ALA A 173 -15.62 -14.79 9.91
CA ALA A 173 -14.61 -13.84 9.44
C ALA A 173 -13.31 -13.85 10.26
N VAL A 174 -13.39 -13.76 11.59
CA VAL A 174 -12.18 -13.59 12.43
C VAL A 174 -11.53 -14.92 12.75
N LYS A 175 -10.21 -15.02 12.52
CA LYS A 175 -9.41 -16.23 12.70
C LYS A 175 -8.65 -16.20 14.03
N TYR A 176 -8.59 -17.32 14.75
CA TYR A 176 -7.84 -17.45 16.00
C TYR A 176 -7.00 -18.73 16.04
N CYS A 177 -5.95 -18.76 16.85
CA CYS A 177 -5.19 -20.00 17.11
C CYS A 177 -5.93 -20.98 18.04
N GLY A 178 -6.98 -20.51 18.73
CA GLY A 178 -7.79 -21.33 19.61
C GLY A 178 -8.71 -20.50 20.52
N ARG A 179 -9.40 -21.20 21.45
CA ARG A 179 -10.42 -20.61 22.32
C ARG A 179 -9.91 -19.49 23.22
N GLY A 180 -8.65 -19.57 23.68
CA GLY A 180 -8.04 -18.53 24.54
C GLY A 180 -8.02 -17.16 23.86
N CYS A 181 -7.53 -17.09 22.62
CA CYS A 181 -7.53 -15.86 21.83
C CYS A 181 -8.95 -15.38 21.50
N GLN A 182 -9.87 -16.30 21.18
CA GLN A 182 -11.27 -15.95 20.94
C GLN A 182 -11.94 -15.29 22.16
N ILE A 183 -11.72 -15.83 23.37
CA ILE A 183 -12.27 -15.24 24.60
C ILE A 183 -11.67 -13.84 24.85
N LYS A 184 -10.37 -13.69 24.60
CA LYS A 184 -9.67 -12.40 24.76
C LYS A 184 -10.22 -11.32 23.81
N ASP A 185 -10.54 -11.68 22.58
CA ASP A 185 -11.10 -10.76 21.57
C ASP A 185 -12.61 -10.48 21.76
N TRP A 186 -13.35 -11.40 22.37
CA TRP A 186 -14.82 -11.34 22.46
C TRP A 186 -15.42 -9.98 22.89
N PRO A 187 -14.86 -9.23 23.88
CA PRO A 187 -15.41 -7.93 24.28
C PRO A 187 -15.46 -6.89 23.15
N LEU A 188 -14.48 -6.92 22.24
CA LEU A 188 -14.43 -6.06 21.04
C LEU A 188 -15.18 -6.73 19.89
N HIS A 189 -14.86 -7.99 19.61
CA HIS A 189 -15.45 -8.76 18.52
C HIS A 189 -16.97 -8.80 18.54
N ARG A 190 -17.61 -8.98 19.70
CA ARG A 190 -19.08 -9.09 19.80
C ARG A 190 -19.82 -7.87 19.25
N LYS A 191 -19.17 -6.69 19.26
CA LYS A 191 -19.73 -5.45 18.71
C LYS A 191 -19.76 -5.46 17.18
N LEU A 192 -18.81 -6.17 16.57
CA LEU A 192 -18.61 -6.25 15.12
C LEU A 192 -19.09 -7.58 14.52
N CYS A 193 -19.32 -8.61 15.33
CA CYS A 193 -19.61 -9.97 14.89
C CYS A 193 -20.81 -10.04 13.93
N SER A 194 -21.89 -9.31 14.23
CA SER A 194 -23.08 -9.27 13.37
C SER A 194 -22.82 -8.55 12.05
N LEU A 195 -22.06 -7.45 12.06
CA LEU A 195 -21.64 -6.75 10.84
C LEU A 195 -20.80 -7.67 9.97
N LEU A 196 -19.77 -8.29 10.55
CA LEU A 196 -18.88 -9.21 9.83
C LEU A 196 -19.65 -10.38 9.22
N LYS A 197 -20.67 -10.90 9.92
CA LYS A 197 -21.54 -11.95 9.37
C LYS A 197 -22.26 -11.47 8.10
N LEU A 198 -22.86 -10.29 8.13
CA LEU A 198 -23.53 -9.70 6.96
C LEU A 198 -22.55 -9.47 5.81
N THR A 199 -21.33 -8.99 6.10
CA THR A 199 -20.28 -8.80 5.08
C THR A 199 -19.88 -10.15 4.46
N MET A 200 -19.77 -11.21 5.25
CA MET A 200 -19.50 -12.56 4.74
C MET A 200 -20.64 -13.10 3.85
N GLU A 201 -21.90 -12.84 4.21
CA GLU A 201 -23.07 -13.25 3.41
C GLU A 201 -23.09 -12.58 2.03
N LYS A 202 -22.57 -11.35 1.91
CA LYS A 202 -22.45 -10.59 0.65
C LYS A 202 -21.17 -10.88 -0.15
N SER A 203 -20.30 -11.76 0.32
CA SER A 203 -19.01 -12.07 -0.32
C SER A 203 -19.13 -12.41 -1.80
N LYS A 204 -20.15 -13.23 -2.14
CA LYS A 204 -20.41 -13.65 -3.51
C LYS A 204 -20.74 -12.47 -4.42
N GLU A 205 -21.67 -11.60 -4.00
CA GLU A 205 -22.05 -10.39 -4.73
C GLU A 205 -20.86 -9.46 -4.95
N LEU A 206 -19.98 -9.31 -3.95
CA LEU A 206 -18.77 -8.49 -4.07
C LEU A 206 -17.73 -9.07 -5.04
N GLY A 207 -17.73 -10.39 -5.24
CA GLY A 207 -16.86 -11.09 -6.20
C GLY A 207 -17.41 -11.16 -7.61
N GLU A 208 -18.63 -10.68 -7.87
CA GLU A 208 -19.23 -10.69 -9.21
C GLU A 208 -18.63 -9.58 -10.08
N PHE A 209 -17.86 -10.01 -11.10
CA PHE A 209 -17.27 -9.15 -12.11
C PHE A 209 -17.59 -9.65 -13.52
N PRO A 210 -17.60 -8.76 -14.54
CA PRO A 210 -17.89 -9.17 -15.91
C PRO A 210 -16.71 -9.85 -16.64
N PHE A 211 -15.59 -10.06 -15.96
CA PHE A 211 -14.32 -10.38 -16.60
C PHE A 211 -14.10 -11.88 -16.73
N THR A 212 -13.40 -12.28 -17.80
CA THR A 212 -13.01 -13.68 -18.01
C THR A 212 -11.61 -14.00 -17.48
N PHE A 213 -10.80 -12.98 -17.15
CA PHE A 213 -9.45 -13.14 -16.61
C PHE A 213 -9.42 -13.31 -15.08
N THR A 214 -10.56 -13.09 -14.43
CA THR A 214 -10.73 -13.29 -12.99
C THR A 214 -11.60 -14.53 -12.78
N LYS A 215 -11.09 -15.56 -12.11
CA LYS A 215 -11.98 -16.57 -11.53
C LYS A 215 -12.80 -15.92 -10.40
N GLU A 216 -14.02 -16.40 -10.18
CA GLU A 216 -14.88 -15.94 -9.08
C GLU A 216 -14.10 -16.05 -7.75
N GLY A 217 -13.68 -14.91 -7.18
CA GLY A 217 -12.97 -14.87 -5.92
C GLY A 217 -13.95 -14.98 -4.76
N TYR A 218 -14.29 -16.20 -4.35
CA TYR A 218 -15.02 -16.44 -3.10
C TYR A 218 -14.24 -17.39 -2.19
N PHE A 219 -14.41 -17.21 -0.88
CA PHE A 219 -13.90 -18.18 0.10
C PHE A 219 -14.66 -19.49 -0.08
N THR A 220 -13.96 -20.58 -0.39
CA THR A 220 -14.56 -21.92 -0.35
C THR A 220 -14.63 -22.42 1.10
N GLU A 221 -15.47 -23.42 1.37
CA GLU A 221 -15.50 -24.05 2.71
C GLU A 221 -14.13 -24.63 3.09
N ASP A 222 -13.36 -25.06 2.08
CA ASP A 222 -12.09 -25.80 2.22
C ASP A 222 -10.82 -24.95 2.10
N SER A 223 -10.89 -23.68 1.68
CA SER A 223 -9.71 -22.81 1.51
C SER A 223 -9.95 -21.37 1.98
N ASP A 224 -9.02 -20.85 2.80
CA ASP A 224 -8.95 -19.42 3.15
C ASP A 224 -8.28 -18.57 2.06
N GLN A 225 -7.71 -19.23 1.03
CA GLN A 225 -7.04 -18.60 -0.09
C GLN A 225 -8.00 -18.48 -1.29
N PRO A 226 -8.20 -17.29 -1.87
CA PRO A 226 -8.88 -17.18 -3.14
C PRO A 226 -8.06 -17.88 -4.23
N GLU A 227 -8.68 -18.74 -5.02
CA GLU A 227 -8.02 -19.39 -6.16
C GLU A 227 -7.81 -18.34 -7.26
N GLN A 228 -6.60 -17.79 -7.35
CA GLN A 228 -6.28 -16.71 -8.29
C GLN A 228 -5.32 -17.19 -9.38
N GLN A 229 -5.67 -16.88 -10.62
CA GLN A 229 -4.78 -17.12 -11.75
C GLN A 229 -3.79 -15.96 -11.85
N ALA A 230 -2.49 -16.27 -11.88
CA ALA A 230 -1.46 -15.27 -12.12
C ALA A 230 -1.68 -14.62 -13.49
N LEU A 231 -1.73 -13.29 -13.53
CA LEU A 231 -1.85 -12.55 -14.78
C LEU A 231 -0.50 -12.54 -15.52
N PRO A 232 -0.50 -12.69 -16.86
CA PRO A 232 0.73 -12.82 -17.64
C PRO A 232 1.60 -11.54 -17.67
N TYR A 233 1.08 -10.41 -17.21
CA TYR A 233 1.76 -9.09 -17.22
C TYR A 233 2.20 -8.64 -15.82
N HIS A 234 2.09 -9.50 -14.80
CA HIS A 234 2.47 -9.16 -13.44
C HIS A 234 3.97 -8.79 -13.37
N GLY A 235 4.30 -7.59 -12.87
CA GLY A 235 5.69 -7.15 -12.74
C GLY A 235 6.28 -6.41 -13.95
N THR A 236 5.50 -6.06 -14.98
CA THR A 236 6.01 -5.32 -16.15
C THR A 236 5.32 -3.96 -16.34
N GLY A 237 6.03 -2.93 -16.81
CA GLY A 237 5.44 -1.62 -17.11
C GLY A 237 4.59 -1.03 -15.98
N PHE A 238 3.38 -0.59 -16.33
CA PHE A 238 2.34 -0.13 -15.40
C PHE A 238 1.76 -1.22 -14.47
N TRP A 239 2.00 -2.48 -14.79
CA TRP A 239 1.56 -3.66 -14.04
C TRP A 239 2.56 -4.08 -12.96
N ARG A 240 3.67 -3.34 -12.80
CA ARG A 240 4.65 -3.51 -11.72
C ARG A 240 4.07 -3.23 -10.34
N GLU A 241 3.23 -2.22 -10.25
CA GLU A 241 2.82 -1.60 -8.97
C GLU A 241 1.39 -2.00 -8.56
N GLU A 242 0.65 -2.66 -9.45
CA GLU A 242 -0.79 -2.89 -9.30
C GLU A 242 -1.16 -4.25 -8.70
N PHE A 243 -0.16 -4.89 -8.13
CA PHE A 243 -0.37 -5.87 -7.09
C PHE A 243 0.38 -5.31 -5.88
N LEU A 244 -0.10 -5.65 -4.69
CA LEU A 244 0.74 -5.81 -3.50
C LEU A 244 0.76 -4.63 -2.51
N ASP A 245 -0.38 -4.43 -1.84
CA ASP A 245 -0.33 -4.24 -0.38
C ASP A 245 0.24 -5.54 0.26
N GLY A 246 1.52 -5.85 0.03
CA GLY A 246 2.30 -6.83 0.81
C GLY A 246 2.69 -8.19 0.21
N LEU A 247 2.76 -8.40 -1.12
CA LEU A 247 3.67 -9.43 -1.69
C LEU A 247 4.82 -8.76 -2.48
N PRO A 248 5.95 -9.45 -2.71
CA PRO A 248 7.01 -8.95 -3.57
C PRO A 248 6.70 -9.15 -5.07
N CYS A 249 7.10 -8.16 -5.89
CA CYS A 249 7.07 -8.24 -7.35
C CYS A 249 7.99 -9.39 -7.85
N PRO A 250 7.62 -10.22 -8.85
CA PRO A 250 8.41 -11.38 -9.28
C PRO A 250 9.64 -11.00 -10.13
N THR A 251 9.76 -9.75 -10.54
CA THR A 251 10.82 -9.29 -11.45
C THR A 251 11.71 -8.27 -10.74
N ASN A 252 12.94 -8.69 -10.44
CA ASN A 252 14.05 -7.88 -9.93
C ASN A 252 14.51 -6.82 -10.95
N GLN A 253 13.66 -5.84 -11.27
CA GLN A 253 14.06 -4.64 -11.99
C GLN A 253 13.84 -3.43 -11.10
N THR A 254 14.80 -3.19 -10.21
CA THR A 254 14.91 -1.98 -9.40
C THR A 254 16.07 -1.14 -9.95
N GLU A 255 15.72 -0.19 -10.81
CA GLU A 255 16.36 1.10 -11.09
C GLU A 255 15.89 1.55 -12.49
N CYS A 256 14.70 2.14 -12.57
CA CYS A 256 14.43 3.09 -13.65
C CYS A 256 14.75 4.48 -13.07
N GLU A 257 15.87 5.04 -13.50
CA GLU A 257 16.04 6.49 -13.46
C GLU A 257 14.78 7.14 -14.06
N VAL A 258 14.37 8.28 -13.52
CA VAL A 258 13.16 9.06 -13.88
C VAL A 258 13.22 9.60 -15.33
N THR A 259 14.14 9.10 -16.15
CA THR A 259 14.48 9.53 -17.51
C THR A 259 14.07 8.54 -18.60
N GLU A 260 13.69 7.30 -18.26
CA GLU A 260 13.23 6.33 -19.27
C GLU A 260 11.74 6.53 -19.63
N PRO A 261 11.36 6.42 -20.91
CA PRO A 261 9.98 6.54 -21.34
C PRO A 261 9.10 5.51 -20.63
N VAL A 262 7.89 5.94 -20.24
CA VAL A 262 6.88 5.10 -19.58
C VAL A 262 6.71 3.79 -20.35
N ASP A 263 7.09 2.67 -19.73
CA ASP A 263 6.92 1.34 -20.32
C ASP A 263 5.43 0.97 -20.36
N LEU A 264 4.84 1.13 -21.55
CA LEU A 264 3.46 0.78 -21.87
C LEU A 264 3.28 -0.70 -22.22
N SER A 265 4.32 -1.53 -22.07
CA SER A 265 4.22 -2.97 -22.34
C SER A 265 3.13 -3.62 -21.47
N GLY A 266 2.30 -4.46 -22.10
CA GLY A 266 1.15 -5.11 -21.45
C GLY A 266 -0.12 -4.27 -21.39
N ILE A 267 -0.09 -2.96 -21.65
CA ILE A 267 -1.32 -2.18 -21.86
C ILE A 267 -1.85 -2.48 -23.26
N THR A 268 -3.14 -2.79 -23.36
CA THR A 268 -3.75 -3.07 -24.65
C THR A 268 -3.83 -1.83 -25.53
N SER A 269 -3.50 -2.01 -26.80
CA SER A 269 -3.47 -0.92 -27.78
C SER A 269 -4.83 -0.26 -27.97
N SER A 270 -5.93 -0.94 -27.65
CA SER A 270 -7.29 -0.38 -27.65
C SER A 270 -7.51 0.69 -26.56
N LEU A 271 -6.81 0.60 -25.43
CA LEU A 271 -6.87 1.57 -24.34
C LEU A 271 -6.01 2.81 -24.62
N LEU A 272 -5.08 2.72 -25.57
CA LEU A 272 -4.13 3.78 -25.89
C LEU A 272 -4.50 4.52 -27.19
N PRO A 273 -4.25 5.84 -27.25
CA PRO A 273 -3.91 6.70 -26.11
C PRO A 273 -5.10 6.80 -25.12
N PHE A 274 -4.83 7.06 -23.85
CA PHE A 274 -5.87 7.04 -22.81
C PHE A 274 -7.02 8.05 -23.06
N ASP A 275 -6.69 9.15 -23.73
CA ASP A 275 -7.62 10.21 -24.15
C ASP A 275 -8.40 9.87 -25.44
N LYS A 276 -8.23 8.67 -26.01
CA LYS A 276 -9.03 8.20 -27.16
C LYS A 276 -10.53 8.44 -26.90
N PRO A 277 -11.28 9.05 -27.83
CA PRO A 277 -12.72 9.24 -27.70
C PRO A 277 -13.45 7.93 -27.40
N LEU A 278 -14.58 8.04 -26.70
CA LEU A 278 -15.47 6.90 -26.51
C LEU A 278 -16.04 6.45 -27.86
N GLU A 279 -16.22 5.15 -28.02
CA GLU A 279 -16.75 4.59 -29.26
C GLU A 279 -18.16 5.10 -29.54
N LYS A 280 -18.37 5.61 -30.75
CA LYS A 280 -19.68 6.17 -31.17
C LYS A 280 -20.79 5.12 -31.10
N SER A 281 -20.47 3.88 -31.46
CA SER A 281 -21.40 2.74 -31.42
C SER A 281 -21.78 2.30 -30.00
N SER A 282 -21.05 2.73 -28.96
CA SER A 282 -21.29 2.31 -27.58
C SER A 282 -22.53 2.93 -26.93
N GLY A 283 -23.03 4.03 -27.49
CA GLY A 283 -24.09 4.85 -26.90
C GLY A 283 -23.63 5.83 -25.82
N PHE A 284 -22.33 5.89 -25.49
CA PHE A 284 -21.79 6.74 -24.42
C PHE A 284 -21.04 7.98 -24.89
N ALA A 285 -20.74 8.10 -26.18
CA ALA A 285 -19.93 9.21 -26.71
C ALA A 285 -20.50 10.58 -26.35
N ASP A 286 -21.83 10.74 -26.44
CA ASP A 286 -22.51 12.02 -26.13
C ASP A 286 -22.98 12.10 -24.66
N THR A 287 -23.03 10.96 -23.96
CA THR A 287 -23.44 10.89 -22.56
C THR A 287 -22.47 10.07 -21.70
N PRO A 288 -21.20 10.52 -21.53
CA PRO A 288 -20.20 9.74 -20.80
C PRO A 288 -20.62 9.43 -19.36
N LYS A 289 -21.35 10.34 -18.72
CA LYS A 289 -21.88 10.19 -17.35
C LYS A 289 -22.95 9.10 -17.22
N ALA A 290 -23.40 8.46 -18.29
CA ALA A 290 -24.28 7.29 -18.21
C ALA A 290 -23.50 5.98 -17.95
N ILE A 291 -22.17 6.00 -18.00
CA ILE A 291 -21.32 4.87 -17.65
C ILE A 291 -21.41 4.62 -16.14
N TYR A 292 -21.87 3.44 -15.73
CA TYR A 292 -22.08 3.11 -14.31
C TYR A 292 -21.39 1.81 -13.87
N SER A 293 -20.89 1.00 -14.80
CA SER A 293 -20.29 -0.30 -14.51
C SER A 293 -19.04 -0.57 -15.35
N TRP A 294 -18.26 -1.57 -14.94
CA TRP A 294 -17.16 -2.10 -15.76
C TRP A 294 -17.60 -2.51 -17.17
N ARG A 295 -18.78 -3.13 -17.32
CA ARG A 295 -19.33 -3.50 -18.64
C ARG A 295 -19.57 -2.28 -19.53
N ASP A 296 -20.09 -1.21 -18.94
CA ASP A 296 -20.37 0.03 -19.66
C ASP A 296 -19.08 0.70 -20.11
N PHE A 297 -18.08 0.81 -19.21
CA PHE A 297 -16.81 1.42 -19.54
C PHE A 297 -16.05 0.65 -20.63
N TYR A 298 -16.01 -0.69 -20.54
CA TYR A 298 -15.37 -1.54 -21.54
C TYR A 298 -16.06 -1.41 -22.90
N ARG A 299 -17.40 -1.38 -22.92
CA ARG A 299 -18.19 -1.08 -24.13
C ARG A 299 -17.87 0.32 -24.67
N ALA A 300 -17.71 1.32 -23.80
CA ALA A 300 -17.41 2.69 -24.18
C ALA A 300 -16.03 2.86 -24.82
N LYS A 301 -15.06 1.99 -24.49
CA LYS A 301 -13.68 2.04 -24.99
C LYS A 301 -13.33 0.97 -26.03
N ASP A 302 -14.28 0.13 -26.43
CA ASP A 302 -14.07 -1.05 -27.30
C ASP A 302 -13.07 -2.07 -26.74
N ILE A 303 -13.13 -2.33 -25.44
CA ILE A 303 -12.20 -3.22 -24.76
C ILE A 303 -12.89 -4.56 -24.50
N PRO A 304 -12.29 -5.71 -24.88
CA PRO A 304 -12.87 -7.02 -24.57
C PRO A 304 -12.78 -7.32 -23.07
N LEU A 305 -13.76 -8.03 -22.50
CA LEU A 305 -13.79 -8.38 -21.06
C LEU A 305 -12.69 -9.38 -20.62
N SER A 306 -11.88 -9.86 -21.55
CA SER A 306 -10.66 -10.62 -21.29
C SER A 306 -9.45 -9.75 -20.97
N ASP A 307 -9.55 -8.45 -21.23
CA ASP A 307 -8.49 -7.47 -21.04
C ASP A 307 -8.37 -7.06 -19.55
N PRO A 308 -7.17 -7.08 -18.94
CA PRO A 308 -6.99 -6.78 -17.54
C PRO A 308 -7.00 -5.27 -17.19
N ALA A 309 -7.35 -4.37 -18.10
CA ALA A 309 -7.35 -2.91 -17.88
C ALA A 309 -8.07 -2.46 -16.59
N ALA A 310 -9.02 -3.24 -16.07
CA ALA A 310 -9.76 -2.94 -14.85
C ALA A 310 -8.89 -3.02 -13.59
N MET A 311 -7.72 -3.65 -13.65
CA MET A 311 -6.69 -3.50 -12.63
C MET A 311 -6.29 -2.02 -12.57
N LEU A 312 -5.66 -1.52 -13.64
CA LEU A 312 -5.04 -0.19 -13.70
C LEU A 312 -6.02 0.97 -13.51
N LEU A 313 -7.24 0.81 -14.03
CA LEU A 313 -8.20 1.91 -14.15
C LEU A 313 -9.09 2.09 -12.91
N ALA A 314 -8.94 1.25 -11.88
CA ALA A 314 -9.80 1.28 -10.71
C ALA A 314 -9.78 2.66 -10.01
N HIS A 315 -8.61 3.29 -9.86
CA HIS A 315 -8.47 4.61 -9.22
C HIS A 315 -9.17 5.74 -10.01
N PRO A 316 -8.82 6.02 -11.28
CA PRO A 316 -9.47 7.07 -12.05
C PRO A 316 -10.97 6.82 -12.26
N LEU A 317 -11.42 5.56 -12.37
CA LEU A 317 -12.85 5.26 -12.50
C LEU A 317 -13.62 5.32 -11.18
N THR A 318 -12.96 5.08 -10.05
CA THR A 318 -13.52 5.40 -8.72
C THR A 318 -13.75 6.91 -8.60
N LEU A 319 -12.77 7.72 -9.02
CA LEU A 319 -12.91 9.17 -9.05
C LEU A 319 -14.06 9.63 -9.97
N PHE A 320 -14.13 9.07 -11.18
CA PHE A 320 -15.25 9.31 -12.09
C PHE A 320 -16.59 8.94 -11.45
N HIS A 321 -16.70 7.79 -10.79
CA HIS A 321 -17.94 7.35 -10.15
C HIS A 321 -18.39 8.30 -9.03
N ILE A 322 -17.44 8.72 -8.18
CA ILE A 322 -17.72 9.68 -7.11
C ILE A 322 -18.25 11.00 -7.70
N ILE A 323 -17.55 11.58 -8.69
CA ILE A 323 -17.92 12.88 -9.25
C ILE A 323 -19.21 12.80 -10.09
N ALA A 324 -19.34 11.78 -10.94
CA ALA A 324 -20.44 11.68 -11.90
C ALA A 324 -21.76 11.24 -11.25
N HIS A 325 -21.70 10.44 -10.18
CA HIS A 325 -22.88 9.81 -9.59
C HIS A 325 -23.09 10.19 -8.14
N LEU A 326 -22.08 10.03 -7.28
CA LEU A 326 -22.26 10.23 -5.84
C LEU A 326 -22.30 11.69 -5.41
N CYS A 327 -21.62 12.59 -6.12
CA CYS A 327 -21.73 14.03 -5.89
C CYS A 327 -23.08 14.61 -6.36
N ARG A 328 -23.88 13.84 -7.12
CA ARG A 328 -25.16 14.29 -7.70
C ARG A 328 -26.37 13.69 -7.00
N ASP A 329 -26.24 12.49 -6.45
CA ASP A 329 -27.30 11.81 -5.71
C ASP A 329 -27.38 12.35 -4.26
N GLY A 330 -28.36 13.21 -4.00
CA GLY A 330 -28.72 13.64 -2.64
C GLY A 330 -28.56 15.14 -2.38
N TYR A 331 -29.66 15.87 -2.58
CA TYR A 331 -30.02 17.13 -1.92
C TYR A 331 -29.22 18.43 -2.21
N SER A 332 -28.13 18.42 -3.00
CA SER A 332 -27.54 19.66 -3.56
C SER A 332 -26.58 19.40 -4.74
N THR A 333 -26.67 20.19 -5.81
CA THR A 333 -25.80 20.15 -7.00
C THR A 333 -24.56 21.05 -6.85
N ASP A 334 -23.84 20.95 -5.73
CA ASP A 334 -22.74 21.90 -5.43
C ASP A 334 -21.44 21.62 -6.22
N VAL A 335 -21.35 20.44 -6.85
CA VAL A 335 -20.23 20.02 -7.70
C VAL A 335 -20.66 20.12 -9.16
N ALA A 336 -20.35 21.25 -9.79
CA ALA A 336 -20.69 21.51 -11.18
C ALA A 336 -19.76 20.73 -12.12
N THR A 337 -20.36 19.94 -13.01
CA THR A 337 -19.66 19.20 -14.07
C THR A 337 -20.19 19.59 -15.45
N ALA A 338 -20.75 20.80 -15.56
CA ALA A 338 -21.20 21.36 -16.83
C ALA A 338 -19.99 21.87 -17.63
N SER A 339 -20.14 22.03 -18.95
CA SER A 339 -19.09 22.63 -19.78
C SER A 339 -18.71 24.02 -19.24
N GLY A 340 -17.41 24.29 -19.15
CA GLY A 340 -16.82 25.47 -18.52
C GLY A 340 -16.57 25.35 -17.01
N SER A 341 -16.94 24.23 -16.37
CA SER A 341 -16.70 24.03 -14.94
C SER A 341 -15.22 23.76 -14.63
N TYR A 342 -14.79 24.22 -13.46
CA TYR A 342 -13.51 23.91 -12.85
C TYR A 342 -13.77 23.15 -11.55
N LEU A 343 -13.04 22.07 -11.30
CA LEU A 343 -13.11 21.30 -10.06
C LEU A 343 -11.71 21.06 -9.50
N CYS A 344 -11.54 21.39 -8.22
CA CYS A 344 -10.36 21.04 -7.45
C CYS A 344 -10.65 19.81 -6.58
N ILE A 345 -9.84 18.76 -6.71
CA ILE A 345 -10.03 17.46 -6.05
C ILE A 345 -8.79 17.13 -5.25
N HIS A 346 -8.97 16.79 -3.98
CA HIS A 346 -7.88 16.30 -3.13
C HIS A 346 -8.04 14.80 -2.88
N LEU A 347 -7.04 14.01 -3.29
CA LEU A 347 -6.92 12.59 -2.98
C LEU A 347 -5.95 12.44 -1.80
N VAL A 348 -6.47 12.12 -0.63
CA VAL A 348 -5.72 12.04 0.63
C VAL A 348 -5.37 10.59 0.93
N ASN A 349 -4.11 10.35 1.29
CA ASN A 349 -3.59 9.00 1.50
C ASN A 349 -3.82 8.09 0.28
N SER A 350 -3.88 8.67 -0.92
CA SER A 350 -3.74 7.90 -2.14
C SER A 350 -2.35 7.27 -2.07
N HIS A 351 -2.29 5.95 -1.86
CA HIS A 351 -1.03 5.21 -1.83
C HIS A 351 -0.19 5.65 -3.03
N PRO A 352 1.13 5.88 -2.88
CA PRO A 352 1.98 6.24 -4.00
C PRO A 352 2.02 5.06 -4.95
N HIS A 353 1.09 5.00 -5.90
CA HIS A 353 1.46 4.56 -7.22
C HIS A 353 2.33 5.67 -7.75
N HIS A 354 3.52 5.31 -8.18
CA HIS A 354 4.60 6.19 -8.53
C HIS A 354 4.09 7.37 -9.39
N PRO A 355 4.73 8.56 -9.37
CA PRO A 355 4.35 9.70 -10.22
C PRO A 355 4.18 9.36 -11.72
N SER A 356 4.70 8.20 -12.17
CA SER A 356 4.48 7.58 -13.48
C SER A 356 3.02 7.20 -13.77
N MET A 357 2.13 7.12 -12.78
CA MET A 357 0.70 6.82 -12.95
C MET A 357 -0.16 8.04 -13.32
N GLY A 358 0.36 9.27 -13.19
CA GLY A 358 -0.35 10.47 -13.64
C GLY A 358 -0.95 10.39 -15.05
N PRO A 359 -0.26 9.83 -16.06
CA PRO A 359 -0.76 9.66 -17.42
C PRO A 359 -2.06 8.89 -17.56
N ILE A 360 -2.40 7.95 -16.65
CA ILE A 360 -3.66 7.18 -16.79
C ILE A 360 -4.88 8.10 -16.63
N TYR A 361 -4.77 9.17 -15.82
CA TYR A 361 -5.85 10.12 -15.58
C TYR A 361 -6.27 10.91 -16.82
N GLN A 362 -5.50 10.85 -17.92
CA GLN A 362 -5.93 11.30 -19.25
C GLN A 362 -7.27 10.70 -19.69
N LEU A 363 -7.62 9.50 -19.20
CA LEU A 363 -8.91 8.86 -19.49
C LEU A 363 -10.12 9.69 -19.01
N LEU A 364 -9.92 10.63 -18.09
CA LEU A 364 -10.98 11.51 -17.59
C LEU A 364 -11.36 12.61 -18.61
N LEU A 365 -10.49 12.93 -19.58
CA LEU A 365 -10.76 13.92 -20.63
C LEU A 365 -12.05 13.60 -21.40
N PRO A 366 -12.21 12.40 -22.01
CA PRO A 366 -13.47 12.05 -22.68
C PRO A 366 -14.64 11.79 -21.72
N LEU A 367 -14.40 11.59 -20.42
CA LEU A 367 -15.47 11.34 -19.43
C LEU A 367 -16.08 12.63 -18.86
N PHE A 368 -15.33 13.73 -18.88
CA PHE A 368 -15.77 15.04 -18.44
C PHE A 368 -15.55 16.12 -19.52
N PRO A 369 -16.27 16.02 -20.66
CA PRO A 369 -16.15 17.02 -21.72
C PRO A 369 -16.51 18.41 -21.20
N GLY A 370 -15.71 19.40 -21.56
CA GLY A 370 -15.85 20.80 -21.17
C GLY A 370 -15.41 21.11 -19.74
N VAL A 371 -14.83 20.17 -18.98
CA VAL A 371 -14.47 20.37 -17.57
C VAL A 371 -12.95 20.46 -17.41
N THR A 372 -12.50 21.34 -16.51
CA THR A 372 -11.13 21.34 -15.99
C THR A 372 -11.08 20.68 -14.62
N LEU A 373 -10.25 19.65 -14.48
CA LEU A 373 -10.03 18.92 -13.24
C LEU A 373 -8.60 19.16 -12.76
N ASP A 374 -8.43 19.75 -11.58
CA ASP A 374 -7.15 19.78 -10.87
C ASP A 374 -7.19 18.74 -9.75
N ILE A 375 -6.31 17.73 -9.81
CA ILE A 375 -6.29 16.57 -8.93
C ILE A 375 -4.99 16.60 -8.12
N PHE A 376 -5.09 16.83 -6.81
CA PHE A 376 -3.97 16.80 -5.88
C PHE A 376 -3.91 15.47 -5.16
N MET A 377 -2.90 14.65 -5.47
CA MET A 377 -2.53 13.43 -4.76
C MET A 377 -1.64 13.80 -3.58
N ILE A 378 -2.21 13.77 -2.38
CA ILE A 378 -1.57 14.22 -1.13
C ILE A 378 -1.25 12.98 -0.29
N HIS A 379 0.03 12.68 -0.16
CA HIS A 379 0.54 11.55 0.61
C HIS A 379 1.86 11.90 1.27
N GLN A 380 2.16 11.27 2.41
CA GLN A 380 3.47 11.41 3.03
C GLN A 380 4.45 10.47 2.31
N ASP A 381 5.47 11.02 1.65
CA ASP A 381 6.56 10.24 1.06
C ASP A 381 7.90 10.74 1.62
N ALA A 382 8.61 9.86 2.31
CA ALA A 382 9.92 10.16 2.88
C ALA A 382 11.06 10.06 1.85
N HIS A 383 10.81 9.44 0.69
CA HIS A 383 11.83 9.06 -0.28
C HIS A 383 11.84 9.92 -1.55
N LYS A 384 10.78 10.70 -1.82
CA LYS A 384 10.72 11.67 -2.94
C LYS A 384 10.13 13.00 -2.51
N PRO A 385 10.96 14.02 -2.22
CA PRO A 385 10.49 15.30 -1.69
C PRO A 385 9.89 16.24 -2.74
N ASP A 386 10.10 15.98 -4.04
CA ASP A 386 9.70 16.91 -5.10
C ASP A 386 8.26 16.69 -5.55
N SER A 387 7.50 17.79 -5.61
CA SER A 387 6.16 17.80 -6.20
C SER A 387 6.23 17.63 -7.72
N LEU A 388 5.45 16.73 -8.30
CA LEU A 388 5.31 16.58 -9.75
C LEU A 388 3.95 17.10 -10.21
N SER A 389 3.91 17.82 -11.33
CA SER A 389 2.66 18.24 -11.96
C SER A 389 2.64 17.83 -13.43
N GLN A 390 1.56 17.16 -13.84
CA GLN A 390 1.31 16.74 -15.22
C GLN A 390 0.00 17.35 -15.70
N GLU A 391 0.01 17.98 -16.87
CA GLU A 391 -1.17 18.61 -17.47
C GLU A 391 -1.51 17.94 -18.80
N PHE A 392 -2.77 17.58 -18.96
CA PHE A 392 -3.31 16.95 -20.15
C PHE A 392 -4.49 17.77 -20.67
N LYS A 393 -4.42 18.21 -21.94
CA LYS A 393 -5.43 19.04 -22.58
C LYS A 393 -5.98 18.35 -23.81
N SER A 394 -7.29 18.48 -24.03
CA SER A 394 -7.92 18.04 -25.26
C SER A 394 -8.78 19.13 -25.86
N GLU A 395 -8.46 19.50 -27.10
CA GLU A 395 -9.29 20.43 -27.89
C GLU A 395 -10.60 19.77 -28.31
N ILE A 396 -10.59 18.45 -28.56
CA ILE A 396 -11.76 17.68 -29.00
C ILE A 396 -12.86 17.70 -27.93
N PHE A 397 -12.48 17.54 -26.66
CA PHE A 397 -13.41 17.52 -25.54
C PHE A 397 -13.54 18.89 -24.86
N ALA A 398 -12.75 19.89 -25.25
CA ALA A 398 -12.61 21.17 -24.56
C ALA A 398 -12.37 21.01 -23.04
N SER A 399 -11.56 20.02 -22.66
CA SER A 399 -11.33 19.62 -21.27
C SER A 399 -9.85 19.63 -20.91
N CYS A 400 -9.56 19.74 -19.61
CA CYS A 400 -8.20 19.71 -19.08
C CYS A 400 -8.17 18.86 -17.80
N VAL A 401 -7.14 18.03 -17.66
CA VAL A 401 -6.87 17.26 -16.44
C VAL A 401 -5.46 17.56 -15.99
N ARG A 402 -5.32 18.05 -14.76
CA ARG A 402 -4.03 18.27 -14.11
C ARG A 402 -3.90 17.33 -12.93
N VAL A 403 -2.78 16.64 -12.85
CA VAL A 403 -2.46 15.73 -11.76
C VAL A 403 -1.22 16.26 -11.05
N HIS A 404 -1.37 16.54 -9.76
CA HIS A 404 -0.33 17.07 -8.89
C HIS A 404 -0.02 16.03 -7.83
N THR A 405 1.21 15.52 -7.80
CA THR A 405 1.71 14.66 -6.72
C THR A 405 2.40 15.55 -5.71
N VAL A 406 1.92 15.54 -4.46
CA VAL A 406 2.38 16.44 -3.40
C VAL A 406 2.78 15.61 -2.17
N PRO A 407 4.10 15.42 -1.92
CA PRO A 407 4.61 14.57 -0.85
C PRO A 407 4.51 15.28 0.51
N THR A 408 3.29 15.49 1.00
CA THR A 408 3.02 16.16 2.27
C THR A 408 1.80 15.55 2.99
N THR A 409 1.65 15.86 4.27
CA THR A 409 0.44 15.52 5.02
C THR A 409 -0.68 16.49 4.71
N TYR A 410 -1.93 16.05 4.88
CA TYR A 410 -3.06 16.94 4.67
C TYR A 410 -3.07 18.13 5.66
N ALA A 411 -2.53 17.93 6.87
CA ALA A 411 -2.26 19.01 7.83
C ALA A 411 -1.42 20.14 7.22
N ASN A 412 -0.38 19.82 6.44
CA ASN A 412 0.57 20.78 5.89
C ASN A 412 0.18 21.29 4.48
N PHE A 413 -0.77 20.64 3.81
CA PHE A 413 -1.20 21.06 2.47
C PHE A 413 -1.89 22.45 2.50
N PRO A 414 -1.56 23.39 1.57
CA PRO A 414 -2.07 24.76 1.57
C PRO A 414 -3.50 24.85 0.99
N VAL A 415 -4.47 24.32 1.74
CA VAL A 415 -5.89 24.25 1.32
C VAL A 415 -6.50 25.63 1.01
N ASP A 416 -6.01 26.71 1.63
CA ASP A 416 -6.51 28.06 1.34
C ASP A 416 -6.11 28.57 -0.05
N GLN A 417 -4.99 28.07 -0.61
CA GLN A 417 -4.55 28.39 -1.97
C GLN A 417 -5.24 27.51 -3.01
N PHE A 418 -5.53 26.26 -2.64
CA PHE A 418 -6.19 25.27 -3.49
C PHE A 418 -7.41 24.71 -2.74
N PRO A 419 -8.53 25.47 -2.69
CA PRO A 419 -9.72 25.02 -1.98
C PRO A 419 -10.38 23.86 -2.74
N PRO A 420 -10.61 22.69 -2.11
CA PRO A 420 -11.19 21.55 -2.78
C PRO A 420 -12.71 21.67 -2.91
N ASP A 421 -13.24 21.29 -4.06
CA ASP A 421 -14.65 20.97 -4.21
C ASP A 421 -14.96 19.61 -3.56
N VAL A 422 -14.04 18.65 -3.75
CA VAL A 422 -14.19 17.27 -3.27
C VAL A 422 -12.89 16.80 -2.63
N VAL A 423 -13.00 16.19 -1.45
CA VAL A 423 -11.91 15.45 -0.79
C VAL A 423 -12.25 13.98 -0.79
N ILE A 424 -11.28 13.13 -1.14
CA ILE A 424 -11.40 11.67 -1.15
C ILE A 424 -10.26 11.09 -0.33
N GLY A 425 -10.56 10.49 0.82
CA GLY A 425 -9.59 9.78 1.64
C GLY A 425 -9.56 8.29 1.31
N TYR A 426 -8.39 7.75 0.99
CA TYR A 426 -8.20 6.32 0.72
C TYR A 426 -7.65 5.60 1.96
N GLN A 427 -8.22 4.43 2.30
CA GLN A 427 -7.76 3.56 3.41
C GLN A 427 -7.54 4.34 4.72
N MET A 428 -8.50 5.16 5.11
CA MET A 428 -8.40 6.07 6.23
C MET A 428 -8.82 5.42 7.55
N SER A 429 -9.36 4.20 7.53
CA SER A 429 -9.87 3.48 8.71
C SER A 429 -8.90 3.46 9.89
N ASP A 430 -7.61 3.23 9.63
CA ASP A 430 -6.58 3.13 10.67
C ASP A 430 -6.00 4.51 11.04
N LEU A 431 -5.92 5.42 10.06
CA LEU A 431 -5.33 6.75 10.24
C LEU A 431 -6.23 7.68 11.05
N LEU A 432 -7.55 7.67 10.83
CA LEU A 432 -8.46 8.60 11.50
C LEU A 432 -8.45 8.49 13.02
N SER A 433 -8.07 7.33 13.55
CA SER A 433 -8.00 7.10 15.00
C SER A 433 -6.78 7.76 15.66
N ILE A 434 -5.73 8.03 14.88
CA ILE A 434 -4.46 8.61 15.33
C ILE A 434 -4.21 10.02 14.79
N MET A 435 -5.01 10.49 13.83
CA MET A 435 -4.95 11.85 13.31
C MET A 435 -5.24 12.89 14.40
N ALA A 436 -4.50 14.00 14.38
CA ALA A 436 -4.76 15.12 15.27
C ALA A 436 -6.16 15.71 14.98
N GLN A 437 -6.87 16.13 16.04
CA GLN A 437 -8.22 16.68 15.94
C GLN A 437 -8.31 17.88 14.96
N GLU A 438 -7.27 18.73 14.94
CA GLU A 438 -7.18 19.88 14.03
C GLU A 438 -7.07 19.45 12.57
N GLU A 439 -6.23 18.45 12.27
CA GLU A 439 -6.09 17.90 10.92
C GLU A 439 -7.38 17.22 10.45
N LEU A 440 -8.01 16.45 11.33
CA LEU A 440 -9.30 15.81 11.05
C LEU A 440 -10.41 16.84 10.79
N THR A 441 -10.42 17.94 11.56
CA THR A 441 -11.34 19.04 11.34
C THR A 441 -11.09 19.69 9.99
N LYS A 442 -9.82 20.02 9.68
CA LYS A 442 -9.39 20.59 8.38
C LYS A 442 -9.80 19.71 7.20
N LEU A 443 -9.63 18.38 7.32
CA LEU A 443 -10.07 17.40 6.32
C LEU A 443 -11.56 17.53 6.04
N MET A 444 -12.38 17.55 7.09
CA MET A 444 -13.83 17.49 6.97
C MET A 444 -14.50 18.82 6.65
N THR A 445 -13.88 19.98 6.93
CA THR A 445 -14.54 21.29 6.81
C THR A 445 -14.28 22.01 5.49
N ASN A 446 -13.19 21.69 4.79
CA ASN A 446 -12.70 22.51 3.68
C ASN A 446 -13.27 22.13 2.31
N ALA A 447 -13.90 20.95 2.20
CA ALA A 447 -14.57 20.52 0.97
C ALA A 447 -16.09 20.59 1.09
N LYS A 448 -16.76 20.76 -0.05
CA LYS A 448 -18.23 20.67 -0.14
C LYS A 448 -18.71 19.24 0.15
N ARG A 449 -17.94 18.27 -0.34
CA ARG A 449 -18.18 16.83 -0.16
C ARG A 449 -16.88 16.12 0.20
N ASN A 450 -16.97 15.20 1.15
CA ASN A 450 -15.88 14.33 1.56
C ASN A 450 -16.30 12.88 1.32
N PHE A 451 -15.44 12.09 0.71
CA PHE A 451 -15.66 10.66 0.50
C PHE A 451 -14.51 9.87 1.12
N PHE A 452 -14.83 8.67 1.57
CA PHE A 452 -13.86 7.71 2.06
C PHE A 452 -13.97 6.43 1.24
N VAL A 453 -12.84 5.97 0.71
CA VAL A 453 -12.73 4.80 -0.14
C VAL A 453 -11.94 3.73 0.60
N GLU A 454 -12.58 2.60 0.86
CA GLU A 454 -12.07 1.54 1.73
C GLU A 454 -12.07 0.19 1.00
N ASN A 455 -11.12 -0.68 1.36
CA ASN A 455 -11.02 -2.01 0.74
C ASN A 455 -12.05 -3.00 1.30
N THR A 456 -12.62 -2.69 2.47
CA THR A 456 -13.58 -3.56 3.18
C THR A 456 -14.73 -2.73 3.75
N GLU A 457 -15.91 -3.36 3.88
CA GLU A 457 -17.08 -2.75 4.54
C GLU A 457 -16.77 -2.43 6.03
N LEU A 458 -15.91 -3.25 6.65
CA LEU A 458 -15.41 -3.01 8.00
C LEU A 458 -14.61 -1.70 8.09
N GLY A 459 -13.75 -1.41 7.09
CA GLY A 459 -13.02 -0.14 6.99
C GLY A 459 -13.97 1.06 6.98
N CYS A 460 -15.03 1.02 6.17
CA CYS A 460 -16.06 2.07 6.17
C CYS A 460 -16.76 2.20 7.52
N HIS A 461 -17.02 1.08 8.21
CA HIS A 461 -17.58 1.12 9.56
C HIS A 461 -16.64 1.81 10.55
N MET A 462 -15.34 1.51 10.50
CA MET A 462 -14.32 2.14 11.35
C MET A 462 -14.22 3.64 11.08
N VAL A 463 -14.17 4.07 9.82
CA VAL A 463 -14.24 5.49 9.44
C VAL A 463 -15.46 6.15 10.06
N ARG A 464 -16.63 5.53 9.93
CA ARG A 464 -17.89 6.06 10.46
C ARG A 464 -17.86 6.22 11.97
N GLU A 465 -17.43 5.20 12.70
CA GLU A 465 -17.36 5.26 14.17
C GLU A 465 -16.31 6.28 14.66
N SER A 466 -15.17 6.39 13.97
CA SER A 466 -14.15 7.41 14.25
C SER A 466 -14.71 8.82 14.08
N LEU A 467 -15.31 9.14 12.93
CA LEU A 467 -15.90 10.46 12.68
C LEU A 467 -17.08 10.79 13.58
N LYS A 468 -17.92 9.80 13.90
CA LYS A 468 -19.01 9.95 14.86
C LYS A 468 -18.50 10.21 16.27
N THR A 469 -17.41 9.56 16.67
CA THR A 469 -16.84 9.73 18.01
C THR A 469 -16.15 11.09 18.13
N SER A 470 -15.25 11.41 17.20
CA SER A 470 -14.36 12.57 17.25
C SER A 470 -15.01 13.88 16.81
N LEU A 471 -15.93 13.84 15.83
CA LEU A 471 -16.55 15.05 15.26
C LEU A 471 -18.08 15.07 15.33
N LYS A 472 -18.72 14.02 15.88
CA LYS A 472 -20.19 13.87 15.92
C LYS A 472 -20.85 13.92 14.53
N LEU A 473 -20.10 13.56 13.48
CA LEU A 473 -20.60 13.53 12.11
C LEU A 473 -21.25 12.17 11.79
N THR A 474 -22.32 12.21 11.01
CA THR A 474 -22.94 11.04 10.40
C THR A 474 -22.82 11.14 8.88
N PRO A 475 -22.66 10.01 8.17
CA PRO A 475 -22.52 10.03 6.73
C PRO A 475 -23.83 10.52 6.08
N GLY A 476 -23.69 11.37 5.06
CA GLY A 476 -24.81 11.81 4.22
C GLY A 476 -25.18 10.77 3.16
N LEU A 477 -24.21 9.94 2.76
CA LEU A 477 -24.40 8.80 1.88
C LEU A 477 -23.92 7.53 2.59
N PRO A 478 -24.75 6.48 2.69
CA PRO A 478 -24.36 5.24 3.35
C PRO A 478 -23.22 4.54 2.60
N CYS A 479 -22.53 3.63 3.29
CA CYS A 479 -21.53 2.78 2.67
C CYS A 479 -22.16 2.01 1.50
N SER A 480 -21.53 2.09 0.33
CA SER A 480 -21.99 1.44 -0.90
C SER A 480 -20.83 0.78 -1.64
N ILE A 481 -21.13 -0.23 -2.44
CA ILE A 481 -20.14 -0.92 -3.27
C ILE A 481 -19.75 0.00 -4.43
N ASN A 482 -18.45 0.18 -4.62
CA ASN A 482 -17.91 0.83 -5.81
C ASN A 482 -18.03 -0.12 -7.02
N PRO A 483 -18.75 0.26 -8.09
CA PRO A 483 -18.85 -0.57 -9.28
C PRO A 483 -17.52 -0.69 -10.05
N PHE A 484 -16.57 0.23 -9.82
CA PHE A 484 -15.23 0.23 -10.40
C PHE A 484 -14.13 -0.23 -9.43
N ARG A 485 -14.51 -0.98 -8.39
CA ARG A 485 -13.52 -1.66 -7.54
C ARG A 485 -12.63 -2.57 -8.39
N GLN A 486 -11.36 -2.68 -7.99
CA GLN A 486 -10.40 -3.50 -8.72
C GLN A 486 -10.83 -4.98 -8.61
N PRO A 487 -10.98 -5.71 -9.74
CA PRO A 487 -11.47 -7.08 -9.76
C PRO A 487 -10.40 -8.10 -9.32
N TYR A 488 -9.69 -7.82 -8.24
CA TYR A 488 -8.70 -8.69 -7.64
C TYR A 488 -8.90 -8.75 -6.12
N MET A 489 -9.22 -9.95 -5.63
CA MET A 489 -9.48 -10.16 -4.21
C MET A 489 -8.17 -10.13 -3.43
N ARG A 490 -8.12 -9.34 -2.35
CA ARG A 490 -6.96 -9.27 -1.46
C ARG A 490 -7.12 -10.25 -0.31
N PHE A 491 -6.06 -10.99 -0.01
CA PHE A 491 -6.02 -11.86 1.15
C PHE A 491 -5.67 -11.04 2.40
N LEU A 492 -6.49 -11.14 3.45
CA LEU A 492 -6.17 -10.62 4.76
C LEU A 492 -5.74 -11.79 5.67
N PRO A 493 -4.49 -11.80 6.19
CA PRO A 493 -3.98 -12.93 6.94
C PRO A 493 -4.84 -13.31 8.15
N SER A 494 -5.35 -12.33 8.89
CA SER A 494 -6.10 -12.52 10.14
C SER A 494 -7.63 -12.48 10.01
N LEU A 495 -8.14 -12.10 8.84
CA LEU A 495 -9.57 -11.89 8.59
C LEU A 495 -9.98 -12.52 7.25
N SER A 496 -11.02 -13.35 7.25
CA SER A 496 -11.60 -13.89 6.03
C SER A 496 -12.68 -12.96 5.45
N VAL A 497 -12.55 -11.64 5.53
CA VAL A 497 -13.55 -10.72 4.94
C VAL A 497 -13.25 -10.47 3.46
N PRO A 498 -14.28 -10.28 2.61
CA PRO A 498 -14.10 -9.80 1.25
C PRO A 498 -13.34 -8.48 1.24
N CYS A 499 -12.28 -8.43 0.45
CA CYS A 499 -11.38 -7.30 0.38
C CYS A 499 -10.98 -7.08 -1.09
N TYR A 500 -11.28 -5.90 -1.63
CA TYR A 500 -10.89 -5.51 -2.99
C TYR A 500 -10.40 -4.07 -2.95
N THR A 501 -9.45 -3.71 -3.83
CA THR A 501 -8.98 -2.32 -3.92
C THR A 501 -10.15 -1.42 -4.29
N ASN A 502 -10.34 -0.34 -3.52
CA ASN A 502 -11.41 0.64 -3.71
C ASN A 502 -12.82 0.02 -3.67
N ALA A 503 -13.04 -1.02 -2.86
CA ALA A 503 -14.29 -1.78 -2.84
C ALA A 503 -15.53 -0.98 -2.41
N PHE A 504 -15.37 -0.10 -1.42
CA PHE A 504 -16.49 0.58 -0.78
C PHE A 504 -16.27 2.09 -0.73
N VAL A 505 -17.37 2.84 -0.86
CA VAL A 505 -17.38 4.30 -0.76
C VAL A 505 -18.39 4.74 0.29
N LEU A 506 -17.99 5.67 1.16
CA LEU A 506 -18.82 6.32 2.16
C LEU A 506 -18.74 7.84 1.99
N GLY A 507 -19.89 8.52 1.97
CA GLY A 507 -19.95 9.96 1.70
C GLY A 507 -20.39 10.81 2.90
N TYR A 508 -19.72 11.94 3.08
CA TYR A 508 -20.03 12.98 4.05
C TYR A 508 -20.19 14.31 3.31
N GLY A 509 -21.19 15.08 3.70
CA GLY A 509 -21.47 16.38 3.12
C GLY A 509 -22.32 17.19 4.07
N LYS A 510 -22.26 18.52 3.92
CA LYS A 510 -23.21 19.42 4.57
C LYS A 510 -24.55 19.42 3.87
#